data_AF-D8LJ74-F1
#
_entry.id   AF-D8LJ74-F1
#
_cell.length_a   1.000
_cell.length_b   1.000
_cell.length_c   1.000
_cell.angle_alpha   90.00
_cell.angle_beta   90.00
_cell.angle_gamma   90.00
#
_symmetry.space_group_name_H-M   'P 1'
#
loop_
_entity.id
_entity.type
_entity.pdbx_description
1 polymer ?
#
loop_
_entity_poly.entity_id
_entity_poly.type
_entity_poly.pdbx_seq_one_letter_code
_entity_poly.pdbx_strand_id
1 'polypeptide(L)'
;MSTPSSSAAAAVAILPAKTPLPLLDDGLTVVSFNVLLPNGNDGWWMYKSYQPHVPEEHRVWPFRKALMREYLLSKDADIVCVQEASAETFETDFDFMKDAGYM
;
A
#
# COMPACT_ATOMS: atom_id res chain seq x y z
N MET A 1 -20.70 19.38 25.73
CA MET A 1 -20.06 19.86 24.49
C MET A 1 -18.58 19.51 24.59
N SER A 2 -18.14 18.50 23.86
CA SER A 2 -16.74 18.06 23.83
C SER A 2 -16.00 18.91 22.81
N THR A 3 -14.93 19.58 23.23
CA THR A 3 -14.00 20.27 22.33
C THR A 3 -13.31 19.27 21.40
N PRO A 4 -13.15 19.56 20.10
CA PRO A 4 -12.36 18.72 19.23
C PRO A 4 -10.88 18.87 19.60
N SER A 5 -10.21 17.75 19.82
CA SER A 5 -8.75 17.70 19.97
C SER A 5 -8.13 18.12 18.64
N SER A 6 -7.57 19.33 18.60
CA SER A 6 -6.73 19.79 17.51
C SER A 6 -5.46 18.92 17.51
N SER A 7 -5.37 17.98 16.57
CA SER A 7 -4.12 17.27 16.27
C SER A 7 -3.13 18.30 15.75
N ALA A 8 -2.21 18.76 16.61
CA ALA A 8 -1.10 19.58 16.19
C ALA A 8 -0.29 18.76 15.16
N ALA A 9 -0.19 19.27 13.94
CA ALA A 9 0.67 18.68 12.93
C ALA A 9 2.09 18.59 13.50
N ALA A 10 2.58 17.37 13.70
CA ALA A 10 3.96 17.16 14.13
C ALA A 10 4.89 17.87 13.15
N ALA A 11 5.85 18.66 13.66
CA ALA A 11 6.82 19.33 12.82
C ALA A 11 7.67 18.27 12.11
N VAL A 12 7.42 18.04 10.82
CA VAL A 12 8.20 17.12 10.00
C VAL A 12 9.60 17.71 9.80
N ALA A 13 10.62 17.06 10.35
CA ALA A 13 12.01 17.44 10.18
C ALA A 13 12.68 16.51 9.15
N ILE A 14 13.11 17.07 8.02
CA ILE A 14 13.91 16.33 7.04
C ILE A 14 15.36 16.36 7.51
N LEU A 15 15.92 15.19 7.82
CA LEU A 15 17.32 15.07 8.22
C LEU A 15 18.25 15.11 6.99
N PRO A 16 19.47 15.66 7.10
CA PRO A 16 20.47 15.57 6.04
C PRO A 16 20.76 14.11 5.67
N ALA A 17 21.10 13.86 4.41
CA ALA A 17 21.49 12.53 3.96
C ALA A 17 22.57 11.91 4.86
N LYS A 18 22.44 10.61 5.16
CA LYS A 18 23.31 9.83 6.07
C LYS A 18 23.18 10.18 7.56
N THR A 19 22.30 11.09 7.95
CA THR A 19 21.94 11.27 9.36
C THR A 19 21.08 10.06 9.78
N PRO A 20 21.46 9.31 10.82
CA PRO A 20 20.61 8.25 11.35
C PRO A 20 19.26 8.83 11.80
N LEU A 21 18.19 8.06 11.63
CA LEU A 21 16.92 8.40 12.28
C LEU A 21 17.14 8.41 13.80
N PRO A 22 16.43 9.28 14.54
CA PRO A 22 16.36 9.16 15.99
C PRO A 22 15.97 7.73 16.34
N LEU A 23 16.54 7.20 17.43
CA LEU A 23 16.05 5.93 17.97
C LEU A 23 14.58 6.13 18.33
N LEU A 24 13.71 5.42 17.61
CA LEU A 24 12.31 5.32 17.95
C LEU A 24 12.21 4.29 19.07
N ASP A 25 11.65 4.67 20.21
CA ASP A 25 11.56 3.80 21.39
C ASP A 25 10.81 2.48 21.07
N ASP A 26 9.87 2.53 20.12
CA ASP A 26 9.06 1.39 19.67
C ASP A 26 9.52 0.79 18.32
N GLY A 27 10.59 1.32 17.72
CA GLY A 27 11.07 0.90 16.40
C GLY A 27 10.22 1.42 15.22
N LEU A 28 10.42 0.83 14.05
CA LEU A 28 9.69 1.14 12.81
C LEU A 28 9.35 -0.17 12.10
N THR A 29 8.09 -0.33 11.72
CA THR A 29 7.61 -1.47 10.93
C THR A 29 7.46 -1.09 9.46
N VAL A 30 8.00 -1.93 8.58
CA VAL A 30 7.99 -1.67 7.13
C VAL A 30 7.52 -2.92 6.40
N VAL A 31 6.49 -2.76 5.58
CA VAL A 31 6.04 -3.77 4.61
C VAL A 31 6.59 -3.41 3.24
N SER A 32 7.18 -4.38 2.55
CA SER A 32 7.52 -4.29 1.13
C SER A 32 6.80 -5.41 0.38
N PHE A 33 5.96 -5.06 -0.59
CA PHE A 33 5.09 -6.03 -1.25
C PHE A 33 4.92 -5.74 -2.75
N ASN A 34 5.30 -6.72 -3.58
CA ASN A 34 5.07 -6.69 -5.01
C ASN A 34 3.64 -7.17 -5.31
N VAL A 35 2.84 -6.33 -5.98
CA VAL A 35 1.42 -6.58 -6.23
C VAL A 35 1.14 -7.21 -7.59
N LEU A 36 2.15 -7.67 -8.34
CA LEU A 36 2.03 -8.43 -9.60
C LEU A 36 1.04 -7.78 -10.58
N LEU A 37 1.48 -6.70 -11.25
CA LEU A 37 0.66 -5.67 -11.89
C LEU A 37 -0.31 -6.15 -13.00
N PRO A 38 -1.64 -6.17 -12.84
CA PRO A 38 -2.54 -6.39 -13.98
C PRO A 38 -3.23 -5.12 -14.49
N ASN A 39 -2.96 -3.96 -13.90
CA ASN A 39 -3.77 -2.77 -14.09
C ASN A 39 -3.23 -1.82 -15.17
N GLY A 40 -3.61 -2.13 -16.40
CA GLY A 40 -3.51 -1.26 -17.56
C GLY A 40 -4.58 -1.67 -18.57
N ASN A 41 -5.07 -0.74 -19.38
CA ASN A 41 -6.06 -1.03 -20.43
C ASN A 41 -5.55 -2.03 -21.48
N ASP A 42 -4.24 -2.25 -21.53
CA ASP A 42 -3.56 -3.10 -22.48
C ASP A 42 -3.36 -4.54 -21.98
N GLY A 43 -3.25 -4.80 -20.67
CA GLY A 43 -3.38 -6.11 -19.97
C GLY A 43 -2.57 -7.31 -20.51
N TRP A 44 -1.84 -7.13 -21.60
CA TRP A 44 -1.46 -8.16 -22.56
C TRP A 44 -0.31 -9.02 -22.04
N TRP A 45 0.58 -8.44 -21.26
CA TRP A 45 1.78 -9.10 -20.77
C TRP A 45 1.52 -10.03 -19.57
N MET A 46 0.38 -9.89 -18.88
CA MET A 46 0.15 -10.51 -17.56
C MET A 46 -0.75 -11.75 -17.57
N TYR A 47 -1.63 -11.93 -18.56
CA TYR A 47 -2.40 -13.17 -18.70
C TYR A 47 -1.51 -14.42 -18.81
N LYS A 48 -0.30 -14.25 -19.37
CA LYS A 48 0.71 -15.31 -19.53
C LYS A 48 1.39 -15.71 -18.21
N SER A 49 1.39 -14.84 -17.21
CA SER A 49 2.09 -15.06 -15.94
C SER A 49 1.20 -15.72 -14.88
N TYR A 50 -0.12 -15.71 -15.08
CA TYR A 50 -1.01 -16.38 -14.15
C TYR A 50 -0.90 -17.89 -14.24
N GLN A 51 -0.82 -18.50 -13.07
CA GLN A 51 -0.73 -19.94 -12.96
C GLN A 51 -2.04 -20.59 -13.45
N PRO A 52 -2.00 -21.53 -14.40
CA PRO A 52 -3.20 -22.08 -15.04
C PRO A 52 -4.12 -22.82 -14.06
N HIS A 53 -3.61 -23.23 -12.90
CA HIS A 53 -4.38 -23.91 -11.86
C HIS A 53 -5.24 -22.97 -10.99
N VAL A 54 -4.99 -21.66 -11.00
CA VAL A 54 -5.77 -20.68 -10.21
C VAL A 54 -7.05 -20.33 -10.97
N PRO A 55 -8.25 -20.35 -10.38
CA PRO A 55 -9.47 -19.93 -11.09
C PRO A 55 -9.35 -18.52 -11.70
N GLU A 56 -9.93 -18.29 -12.88
CA GLU A 56 -9.83 -17.00 -13.59
C GLU A 56 -10.37 -15.83 -12.75
N GLU A 57 -11.49 -16.05 -12.06
CA GLU A 57 -12.11 -15.11 -11.12
C GLU A 57 -11.18 -14.68 -9.97
N HIS A 58 -10.17 -15.48 -9.62
CA HIS A 58 -9.19 -15.15 -8.58
C HIS A 58 -7.99 -14.37 -9.13
N ARG A 59 -7.82 -14.34 -10.46
CA ARG A 59 -6.71 -13.65 -11.14
C ARG A 59 -7.08 -12.21 -11.50
N VAL A 60 -8.36 -11.91 -11.64
CA VAL A 60 -8.83 -10.57 -12.00
C VAL A 60 -8.60 -9.59 -10.85
N TRP A 61 -8.40 -8.32 -11.22
CA TRP A 61 -8.04 -7.29 -10.27
C TRP A 61 -9.02 -7.11 -9.10
N PRO A 62 -10.36 -7.07 -9.29
CA PRO A 62 -11.27 -6.83 -8.17
C PRO A 62 -11.13 -7.85 -7.03
N PHE A 63 -10.98 -9.13 -7.36
CA PHE A 63 -10.78 -10.19 -6.37
C PHE A 63 -9.42 -10.04 -5.68
N ARG A 64 -8.36 -9.82 -6.45
CA ARG A 64 -7.01 -9.63 -5.92
C ARG A 64 -6.91 -8.38 -5.04
N LYS A 65 -7.52 -7.26 -5.44
CA LYS A 65 -7.56 -6.00 -4.68
C LYS A 65 -8.21 -6.21 -3.31
N ALA A 66 -9.30 -6.97 -3.23
CA ALA A 66 -9.93 -7.29 -1.95
C ALA A 66 -8.99 -8.05 -1.01
N LEU A 67 -8.30 -9.09 -1.49
CA LEU A 67 -7.32 -9.83 -0.69
C LEU A 67 -6.09 -8.99 -0.32
N MET A 68 -5.62 -8.13 -1.22
CA MET A 68 -4.50 -7.23 -0.93
C MET A 68 -4.86 -6.20 0.13
N ARG A 69 -6.09 -5.68 0.11
CA ARG A 69 -6.61 -4.83 1.18
C ARG A 69 -6.56 -5.54 2.52
N GLU A 70 -7.10 -6.75 2.61
CA GLU A 70 -7.06 -7.54 3.85
C GLU A 70 -5.62 -7.79 4.30
N TYR A 71 -4.74 -8.19 3.39
CA TYR A 71 -3.34 -8.48 3.69
C TYR A 71 -2.59 -7.25 4.18
N LEU A 72 -2.61 -6.14 3.43
CA LEU A 72 -1.85 -4.93 3.75
C LEU A 72 -2.34 -4.27 5.03
N LEU A 73 -3.66 -4.14 5.21
CA LEU A 73 -4.22 -3.54 6.43
C LEU A 73 -4.02 -4.42 7.66
N SER A 74 -3.96 -5.75 7.52
CA SER A 74 -3.64 -6.64 8.65
C SER A 74 -2.23 -6.49 9.20
N LYS A 75 -1.33 -5.82 8.46
CA LYS A 75 0.06 -5.63 8.91
C LYS A 75 0.22 -4.48 9.88
N ASP A 76 -0.69 -3.50 9.83
CA ASP A 76 -0.65 -2.30 10.68
C ASP A 76 0.75 -1.69 10.73
N ALA A 77 1.37 -1.54 9.55
CA ALA A 77 2.77 -1.16 9.44
C ALA A 77 2.93 0.35 9.29
N ASP A 78 3.95 0.94 9.91
CA ASP A 78 4.20 2.38 9.82
C ASP A 78 4.46 2.84 8.38
N ILE A 79 5.12 1.99 7.57
CA ILE A 79 5.40 2.24 6.16
C ILE A 79 5.03 1.03 5.31
N VAL A 80 4.30 1.28 4.22
CA VAL A 80 3.98 0.28 3.21
C VAL A 80 4.58 0.70 1.86
N CYS A 81 5.47 -0.13 1.33
CA CYS A 81 6.10 0.02 0.03
C CYS A 81 5.52 -1.02 -0.94
N VAL A 82 4.81 -0.57 -1.98
CA VAL A 82 4.31 -1.46 -3.04
C VAL A 82 5.15 -1.38 -4.31
N GLN A 83 5.35 -2.51 -4.98
CA GLN A 83 6.00 -2.60 -6.30
C GLN A 83 5.05 -3.20 -7.32
N GLU A 84 5.35 -2.98 -8.60
CA GLU A 84 4.45 -3.39 -9.69
C GLU A 84 3.05 -2.79 -9.51
N ALA A 85 2.98 -1.52 -9.11
CA ALA A 85 1.76 -0.73 -9.12
C ALA A 85 1.66 0.09 -10.41
N SER A 86 0.45 0.34 -10.91
CA SER A 86 0.23 1.14 -12.11
C SER A 86 0.06 2.60 -11.72
N ALA A 87 0.86 3.47 -12.32
CA ALA A 87 0.75 4.90 -12.07
C ALA A 87 -0.61 5.47 -12.50
N GLU A 88 -1.26 4.88 -13.51
CA GLU A 88 -2.55 5.36 -14.04
C GLU A 88 -3.71 5.10 -13.07
N THR A 89 -3.62 4.02 -12.30
CA THR A 89 -4.73 3.52 -11.46
C THR A 89 -4.39 3.48 -9.97
N PHE A 90 -3.16 3.87 -9.59
CA PHE A 90 -2.64 3.82 -8.22
C PHE A 90 -3.63 4.34 -7.18
N GLU A 91 -4.15 5.55 -7.41
CA GLU A 91 -5.04 6.24 -6.47
C GLU A 91 -6.33 5.47 -6.23
N THR A 92 -6.90 4.89 -7.29
CA THR A 92 -8.12 4.07 -7.20
C THR A 92 -7.83 2.66 -6.73
N ASP A 93 -6.62 2.15 -6.92
CA ASP A 93 -6.21 0.80 -6.55
C ASP A 93 -5.93 0.65 -5.06
N PHE A 94 -5.41 1.72 -4.45
CA PHE A 94 -5.01 1.76 -3.06
C PHE A 94 -5.79 2.81 -2.24
N ASP A 95 -6.96 3.24 -2.74
CA ASP A 95 -7.90 4.13 -2.04
C ASP A 95 -8.19 3.69 -0.59
N PHE A 96 -8.32 2.37 -0.37
CA PHE A 96 -8.52 1.77 0.95
C PHE A 96 -7.41 2.05 1.96
N MET A 97 -6.20 2.43 1.51
CA MET A 97 -5.10 2.81 2.41
C MET A 97 -5.38 4.19 3.04
N LYS A 98 -6.01 5.11 2.30
CA LYS A 98 -6.39 6.43 2.82
C LYS A 98 -7.43 6.31 3.92
N ASP A 99 -8.40 5.43 3.75
CA ASP A 99 -9.40 5.11 4.78
C ASP A 99 -8.76 4.55 6.06
N ALA A 100 -7.57 3.93 5.94
CA ALA A 100 -6.78 3.42 7.05
C ALA A 100 -5.75 4.42 7.61
N GLY A 101 -5.73 5.67 7.13
CA GLY A 101 -4.87 6.74 7.64
C GLY A 101 -3.50 6.89 6.97
N TYR A 102 -3.25 6.15 5.88
CA TYR A 102 -2.03 6.31 5.08
C TYR A 102 -2.19 7.46 4.09
N MET A 103 -1.09 8.17 3.81
CA MET A 103 -1.05 9.36 2.94
C MET A 103 -0.38 9.09 1.60
#